data_AF-A0A3B8K1I1-F1
#
_entry.id   AF-A0A3B8K1I1-F1
#
_cell.length_a   1.000
_cell.length_b   1.000
_cell.length_c   1.000
_cell.angle_alpha   90.00
_cell.angle_beta   90.00
_cell.angle_gamma   90.00
#
_symmetry.space_group_name_H-M   'P 1'
#
loop_
_entity.id
_entity.type
_entity.pdbx_description
1 polymer ?
#
loop_
_entity_poly.entity_id
_entity_poly.type
_entity_poly.pdbx_seq_one_letter_code
_entity_poly.pdbx_strand_id
1 'polypeptide(L)'
;MSTPFVALIGRPNVGKSTLFNRLVGGRKAIEEKVPGVTRDRLYGRTSWLNRDFFVVDTGGLTLSAKEEMEIMVRRQVQLAMEEATVIVFLVDGRQGLTPMDEEIAGMLRRQGKPVILTVNKIESAVPNVADFYRLGLGEPLPISAAHGLNIGDFLDKIVSFFPSVADEKQEEEKAIRIAVVGRPNVGKSSFVNALLGEERVIVDHKPGTTRDAVDTLLEREGKKYIFVDTAGIRKKSRVLENVEYYSVIRSLKAIDSADIALLLLEAREGVTEQDKKIAGYILESGKAMVIALNKWDLLKQARREGRVLEIVNNARDNLKFVSFAPLVFTSLYEPRRLKKLFALFQTVYENYCRRIPTPLLNRLLADAQGVNPLPALKGKKAKIYYWTQSATKPPAFVLFANNSSLIHFSYLRYLENRLREAFDFQGTPIKLLVRSRY
;
A
#
# COMPACT_ATOMS: atom_id res chain seq x y z
N MET A 1 4.04 2.33 12.16
CA MET A 1 5.07 3.08 11.39
C MET A 1 4.82 2.94 9.88
N SER A 2 5.45 3.79 9.06
CA SER A 2 5.39 3.75 7.58
C SER A 2 6.22 2.60 7.02
N THR A 3 5.68 1.87 6.04
CA THR A 3 6.38 0.76 5.37
C THR A 3 7.65 1.28 4.70
N PRO A 4 8.83 0.67 4.92
CA PRO A 4 10.09 1.11 4.32
C PRO A 4 10.05 1.12 2.79
N PHE A 5 10.79 2.05 2.18
CA PHE A 5 10.97 2.14 0.74
C PHE A 5 12.41 1.87 0.35
N VAL A 6 12.59 0.98 -0.62
CA VAL A 6 13.88 0.61 -1.19
C VAL A 6 13.91 1.09 -2.64
N ALA A 7 14.79 2.03 -2.94
CA ALA A 7 14.95 2.54 -4.30
C ALA A 7 16.06 1.79 -5.03
N LEU A 8 15.77 1.24 -6.21
CA LEU A 8 16.78 0.67 -7.10
C LEU A 8 17.29 1.77 -8.02
N ILE A 9 18.54 2.17 -7.83
CA ILE A 9 19.22 3.23 -8.57
C ILE A 9 20.39 2.63 -9.34
N GLY A 10 20.70 3.16 -10.51
CA GLY A 10 21.83 2.73 -11.32
C GLY A 10 21.66 3.18 -12.76
N ARG A 11 22.73 3.15 -13.55
CA ARG A 11 22.67 3.47 -14.97
C ARG A 11 21.72 2.54 -15.75
N PRO A 12 21.30 2.88 -16.97
CA PRO A 12 20.54 1.96 -17.82
C PRO A 12 21.26 0.62 -18.02
N ASN A 13 20.48 -0.45 -18.21
CA ASN A 13 20.95 -1.81 -18.54
C ASN A 13 21.78 -2.55 -17.48
N VAL A 14 21.93 -2.02 -16.25
CA VAL A 14 22.56 -2.76 -15.11
C VAL A 14 21.70 -3.88 -14.54
N GLY A 15 20.45 -4.01 -14.98
CA GLY A 15 19.52 -5.05 -14.52
C GLY A 15 18.58 -4.65 -13.37
N LYS A 16 18.29 -3.35 -13.21
CA LYS A 16 17.31 -2.85 -12.22
C LYS A 16 15.95 -3.53 -12.33
N SER A 17 15.36 -3.56 -13.53
CA SER A 17 14.03 -4.16 -13.76
C SER A 17 14.04 -5.67 -13.55
N THR A 18 15.14 -6.35 -13.88
CA THR A 18 15.34 -7.77 -13.59
C THR A 18 15.33 -8.03 -12.08
N LEU A 19 16.07 -7.22 -11.31
CA LEU A 19 16.08 -7.31 -9.85
C LEU A 19 14.71 -6.98 -9.27
N PHE A 20 14.08 -5.88 -9.71
CA PHE A 20 12.73 -5.50 -9.30
C PHE A 20 11.75 -6.66 -9.48
N ASN A 21 11.67 -7.23 -10.69
CA ASN A 21 10.75 -8.33 -10.98
C ASN A 21 11.03 -9.55 -10.12
N ARG A 22 12.31 -9.85 -9.84
CA ARG A 22 12.68 -10.95 -8.94
C ARG A 22 12.24 -10.70 -7.50
N LEU A 23 12.45 -9.49 -6.98
CA LEU A 23 12.07 -9.13 -5.61
C LEU A 23 10.55 -9.15 -5.42
N VAL A 24 9.81 -8.76 -6.44
CA VAL A 24 8.34 -8.65 -6.39
C VAL A 24 7.67 -10.00 -6.67
N GLY A 25 8.25 -10.82 -7.54
CA GLY A 25 8.25 -12.29 -7.57
C GLY A 25 6.93 -13.08 -7.53
N GLY A 26 5.78 -12.44 -7.37
CA GLY A 26 4.48 -13.09 -7.17
C GLY A 26 3.38 -12.19 -6.59
N ARG A 27 3.69 -10.97 -6.16
CA ARG A 27 2.72 -9.92 -5.81
C ARG A 27 2.59 -8.95 -7.00
N LYS A 28 1.41 -8.37 -7.27
CA LYS A 28 1.22 -7.48 -8.42
C LYS A 28 2.08 -6.22 -8.26
N ALA A 29 2.86 -5.89 -9.29
CA ALA A 29 3.44 -4.55 -9.41
C ALA A 29 2.31 -3.57 -9.71
N ILE A 30 2.29 -2.43 -9.03
CA ILE A 30 1.37 -1.34 -9.36
C ILE A 30 2.04 -0.54 -10.46
N GLU A 31 1.51 -0.71 -11.67
CA GLU A 31 1.84 0.13 -12.81
C GLU A 31 1.02 1.41 -12.75
N GLU A 32 1.67 2.54 -12.47
CA GLU A 32 1.04 3.85 -12.60
C GLU A 32 1.46 4.49 -13.92
N LYS A 33 0.48 4.76 -14.79
CA LYS A 33 0.63 5.53 -16.02
C LYS A 33 -0.13 6.83 -15.82
N VAL A 34 0.57 7.96 -15.83
CA VAL A 34 0.00 9.30 -15.61
C VAL A 34 -0.21 9.99 -16.97
N PRO A 35 -1.41 10.49 -17.30
CA PRO A 35 -1.62 11.29 -18.52
C PRO A 35 -0.82 12.61 -18.46
N GLY A 36 -0.01 12.90 -19.49
CA GLY A 36 0.78 14.14 -19.57
C GLY A 36 2.23 14.03 -19.08
N VAL A 37 2.63 12.88 -18.52
CA VAL A 37 4.03 12.55 -18.26
C VAL A 37 4.22 11.07 -18.61
N THR A 38 4.92 10.76 -19.70
CA THR A 38 5.29 9.39 -20.07
C THR A 38 6.29 8.82 -19.05
N ARG A 39 5.81 8.40 -17.88
CA ARG A 39 6.64 7.77 -16.85
C ARG A 39 6.03 6.46 -16.36
N ASP A 40 6.65 5.34 -16.72
CA ASP A 40 6.33 4.02 -16.20
C ASP A 40 7.24 3.72 -15.00
N ARG A 41 6.90 4.22 -13.80
CA ARG A 41 7.59 3.80 -12.56
C ARG A 41 6.88 2.59 -11.99
N LEU A 42 7.63 1.51 -11.78
CA LEU A 42 7.11 0.27 -11.23
C LEU A 42 7.30 0.28 -9.71
N TYR A 43 6.19 0.12 -8.99
CA TYR A 43 6.16 -0.09 -7.55
C TYR A 43 5.80 -1.53 -7.27
N GLY A 44 6.54 -2.17 -6.38
CA GLY A 44 6.26 -3.54 -5.99
C GLY A 44 6.40 -3.71 -4.49
N ARG A 45 5.42 -4.38 -3.89
CA ARG A 45 5.48 -4.77 -2.48
C ARG A 45 6.16 -6.13 -2.38
N THR A 46 7.12 -6.25 -1.48
CA THR A 46 7.74 -7.52 -1.15
C THR A 46 7.89 -7.68 0.36
N SER A 47 8.30 -8.87 0.79
CA SER A 47 8.51 -9.18 2.20
C SER A 47 9.69 -10.13 2.36
N TRP A 48 10.56 -9.85 3.34
CA TRP A 48 11.67 -10.72 3.71
C TRP A 48 11.76 -10.81 5.23
N LEU A 49 11.94 -12.01 5.79
CA LEU A 49 11.96 -12.25 7.24
C LEU A 49 10.81 -11.57 8.00
N ASN A 50 9.58 -11.66 7.46
CA ASN A 50 8.37 -11.01 7.98
C ASN A 50 8.41 -9.47 8.03
N ARG A 51 9.31 -8.84 7.29
CA ARG A 51 9.37 -7.38 7.11
C ARG A 51 8.90 -7.01 5.72
N ASP A 52 7.77 -6.33 5.65
CA ASP A 52 7.23 -5.77 4.41
C ASP A 52 7.97 -4.49 4.02
N PHE A 53 8.22 -4.31 2.73
CA PHE A 53 8.76 -3.07 2.19
C PHE A 53 8.38 -2.88 0.70
N PHE A 54 8.48 -1.64 0.23
CA PHE A 54 8.34 -1.32 -1.20
C PHE A 54 9.68 -1.32 -1.89
N VAL A 55 9.69 -1.84 -3.11
CA VAL A 55 10.77 -1.66 -4.07
C VAL A 55 10.28 -0.73 -5.17
N VAL A 56 11.12 0.21 -5.58
CA VAL A 56 10.84 1.14 -6.68
C VAL A 56 11.93 0.99 -7.74
N ASP A 57 11.53 0.72 -8.98
CA ASP A 57 12.43 0.80 -10.13
C ASP A 57 12.40 2.22 -10.72
N THR A 58 13.55 2.89 -10.71
CA THR A 58 13.67 4.24 -11.27
C THR A 58 13.83 4.26 -12.80
N GLY A 59 13.92 3.09 -13.45
CA GLY A 59 14.38 2.94 -14.83
C GLY A 59 13.36 3.08 -15.97
N GLY A 60 12.04 3.08 -15.72
CA GLY A 60 11.02 2.97 -16.78
C GLY A 60 10.55 4.28 -17.43
N LEU A 61 11.48 5.13 -17.89
CA LEU A 61 11.11 6.27 -18.76
C LEU A 61 11.31 5.89 -20.23
N THR A 62 10.21 5.79 -20.99
CA THR A 62 10.27 5.77 -22.47
C THR A 62 10.26 7.22 -22.96
N LEU A 63 11.28 7.55 -23.76
CA LEU A 63 11.76 8.90 -24.07
C LEU A 63 10.83 9.73 -24.97
N SER A 64 10.94 11.06 -24.81
CA SER A 64 10.93 12.01 -25.93
C SER A 64 12.38 12.45 -26.19
N ALA A 65 12.75 12.58 -27.47
CA ALA A 65 14.15 12.57 -27.95
C ALA A 65 15.00 13.84 -27.68
N LYS A 66 14.70 14.64 -26.65
CA LYS A 66 15.29 15.98 -26.46
C LYS A 66 16.04 16.24 -25.15
N GLU A 67 16.02 15.34 -24.16
CA GLU A 67 16.75 15.55 -22.89
C GLU A 67 18.09 14.79 -22.87
N GLU A 68 19.16 15.46 -22.41
CA GLU A 68 20.49 14.85 -22.21
C GLU A 68 20.44 13.76 -21.12
N MET A 69 21.13 12.64 -21.36
CA MET A 69 21.12 11.44 -20.52
C MET A 69 21.55 11.71 -19.07
N GLU A 70 22.49 12.61 -18.86
CA GLU A 70 23.02 12.99 -17.53
C GLU A 70 21.98 13.72 -16.67
N ILE A 71 21.27 14.70 -17.23
CA ILE A 71 20.23 15.45 -16.50
C ILE A 71 19.11 14.50 -16.04
N MET A 72 18.77 13.53 -16.87
CA MET A 72 17.75 12.52 -16.56
C MET A 72 18.15 11.62 -15.40
N VAL A 73 19.39 11.11 -15.40
CA VAL A 73 19.91 10.25 -14.32
C VAL A 73 19.94 11.01 -13.00
N ARG A 74 20.45 12.26 -13.01
CA ARG A 74 20.49 13.10 -11.80
C ARG A 74 19.11 13.30 -11.19
N ARG A 75 18.10 13.61 -12.01
CA ARG A 75 16.72 13.79 -11.54
C ARG A 75 16.10 12.49 -11.02
N GLN A 76 16.38 11.35 -11.65
CA GLN A 76 15.92 10.03 -11.15
C GLN A 76 16.49 9.72 -9.77
N VAL A 77 17.80 9.94 -9.60
CA VAL A 77 18.53 9.70 -8.36
C VAL A 77 17.97 10.61 -7.26
N GLN A 78 17.81 11.92 -7.51
CA GLN A 78 17.30 12.88 -6.53
C GLN A 78 15.88 12.56 -6.03
N LEU A 79 14.97 12.21 -6.94
CA LEU A 79 13.59 11.83 -6.58
C LEU A 79 13.53 10.56 -5.73
N ALA A 80 14.37 9.57 -6.04
CA ALA A 80 14.46 8.33 -5.29
C ALA A 80 15.12 8.52 -3.91
N MET A 81 16.10 9.42 -3.85
CA MET A 81 16.86 9.72 -2.64
C MET A 81 15.99 10.36 -1.54
N GLU A 82 14.99 11.18 -1.85
CA GLU A 82 14.21 11.89 -0.82
C GLU A 82 13.32 10.98 0.03
N GLU A 83 12.74 9.93 -0.55
CA GLU A 83 11.72 9.12 0.12
C GLU A 83 12.15 7.69 0.48
N ALA A 84 13.28 7.22 -0.06
CA ALA A 84 13.82 5.91 0.28
C ALA A 84 14.29 5.84 1.74
N THR A 85 13.99 4.72 2.40
CA THR A 85 14.60 4.30 3.67
C THR A 85 16.00 3.75 3.41
N VAL A 86 16.15 3.00 2.32
CA VAL A 86 17.41 2.40 1.88
C VAL A 86 17.55 2.58 0.38
N ILE A 87 18.73 2.97 -0.08
CA ILE A 87 19.04 3.08 -1.50
C ILE A 87 19.88 1.88 -1.89
N VAL A 88 19.47 1.19 -2.96
CA VAL A 88 20.26 0.13 -3.57
C VAL A 88 20.86 0.69 -4.85
N PHE A 89 22.18 0.82 -4.89
CA PHE A 89 22.90 1.27 -6.07
C PHE A 89 23.43 0.06 -6.86
N LEU A 90 22.81 -0.22 -7.99
CA LEU A 90 23.16 -1.30 -8.91
C LEU A 90 24.18 -0.86 -9.94
N VAL A 91 25.27 -1.63 -10.03
CA VAL A 91 26.29 -1.55 -11.08
C VAL A 91 26.42 -2.90 -11.80
N ASP A 92 27.01 -2.89 -13.00
CA ASP A 92 27.18 -4.08 -13.82
C ASP A 92 28.57 -4.70 -13.63
N GLY A 93 28.64 -5.89 -13.04
CA GLY A 93 29.87 -6.62 -12.78
C GLY A 93 30.59 -7.11 -14.03
N ARG A 94 29.91 -7.25 -15.17
CA ARG A 94 30.52 -7.69 -16.44
C ARG A 94 31.17 -6.53 -17.19
N GLN A 95 30.54 -5.36 -17.12
CA GLN A 95 31.03 -4.16 -17.82
C GLN A 95 32.03 -3.35 -16.98
N GLY A 96 32.05 -3.55 -15.66
CA GLY A 96 32.88 -2.76 -14.76
C GLY A 96 32.31 -1.35 -14.50
N LEU A 97 33.13 -0.51 -13.87
CA LEU A 97 32.79 0.87 -13.54
C LEU A 97 32.78 1.77 -14.78
N THR A 98 31.80 2.67 -14.83
CA THR A 98 31.72 3.73 -15.84
C THR A 98 31.74 5.12 -15.18
N PRO A 99 32.08 6.19 -15.91
CA PRO A 99 32.04 7.55 -15.36
C PRO A 99 30.68 7.94 -14.76
N MET A 100 29.59 7.44 -15.36
CA MET A 100 28.23 7.64 -14.84
C MET A 100 28.01 6.93 -13.50
N ASP A 101 28.64 5.77 -13.26
CA ASP A 101 28.57 5.09 -11.96
C ASP A 101 29.30 5.89 -10.87
N GLU A 102 30.44 6.51 -11.21
CA GLU A 102 31.20 7.37 -10.31
C GLU A 102 30.43 8.66 -9.96
N GLU A 103 29.77 9.25 -10.95
CA GLU A 103 28.93 10.44 -10.76
C GLU A 103 27.74 10.15 -9.83
N ILE A 104 26.99 9.07 -10.10
CA ILE A 104 25.86 8.64 -9.26
C ILE A 104 26.36 8.36 -7.84
N ALA A 105 27.49 7.66 -7.69
CA ALA A 105 28.08 7.41 -6.38
C ALA A 105 28.44 8.70 -5.64
N GLY A 106 28.97 9.71 -6.34
CA GLY A 106 29.24 11.04 -5.79
C GLY A 106 27.99 11.79 -5.31
N MET A 107 26.85 11.58 -5.94
CA MET A 107 25.56 12.08 -5.45
C MET A 107 25.12 11.33 -4.18
N LEU A 108 25.23 10.00 -4.19
CA LEU A 108 24.79 9.13 -3.09
C LEU A 108 25.63 9.31 -1.83
N ARG A 109 26.95 9.55 -1.94
CA ARG A 109 27.83 9.81 -0.78
C ARG A 109 27.44 11.06 0.01
N ARG A 110 26.84 12.05 -0.66
CA ARG A 110 26.40 13.31 -0.03
C ARG A 110 25.06 13.18 0.68
N GLN A 111 24.39 12.03 0.55
CA GLN A 111 23.14 11.73 1.24
C GLN A 111 23.44 11.00 2.55
N GLY A 112 22.89 11.50 3.66
CA GLY A 112 22.97 10.84 4.97
C GLY A 112 22.09 9.59 5.09
N LYS A 113 21.77 8.90 3.98
CA LYS A 113 20.91 7.72 3.94
C LYS A 113 21.71 6.45 3.71
N PRO A 114 21.25 5.28 4.21
CA PRO A 114 21.89 4.00 3.93
C PRO A 114 21.90 3.69 2.44
N VAL A 115 23.09 3.42 1.90
CA VAL A 115 23.30 3.01 0.50
C VAL A 115 23.91 1.60 0.49
N ILE A 116 23.32 0.71 -0.29
CA ILE A 116 23.83 -0.65 -0.54
C ILE A 116 24.37 -0.70 -1.96
N LEU A 117 25.70 -0.68 -2.10
CA LEU A 117 26.36 -0.93 -3.38
C LEU A 117 26.20 -2.41 -3.76
N THR A 118 25.62 -2.64 -4.93
CA THR A 118 25.24 -3.98 -5.41
C THR A 118 25.80 -4.20 -6.81
N VAL A 119 26.71 -5.16 -6.96
CA VAL A 119 27.32 -5.53 -8.23
C VAL A 119 26.51 -6.67 -8.84
N ASN A 120 25.70 -6.35 -9.84
CA ASN A 120 24.82 -7.31 -10.50
C ASN A 120 25.54 -8.05 -11.65
N LYS A 121 24.95 -9.15 -12.12
CA LYS A 121 25.49 -10.01 -13.20
C LYS A 121 26.79 -10.73 -12.82
N ILE A 122 26.96 -11.04 -11.54
CA ILE A 122 28.04 -11.92 -11.06
C ILE A 122 27.53 -13.35 -11.02
N GLU A 123 27.98 -14.18 -11.96
CA GLU A 123 27.67 -15.62 -12.00
C GLU A 123 28.88 -16.51 -11.65
N SER A 124 30.06 -15.92 -11.48
CA SER A 124 31.28 -16.66 -11.12
C SER A 124 31.26 -17.08 -9.65
N ALA A 125 31.86 -18.24 -9.35
CA ALA A 125 32.00 -18.76 -7.99
C ALA A 125 32.88 -17.86 -7.09
N VAL A 126 33.85 -17.15 -7.68
CA VAL A 126 34.65 -16.12 -7.02
C VAL A 126 34.26 -14.76 -7.62
N PRO A 127 33.52 -13.92 -6.88
CA PRO A 127 33.18 -12.58 -7.32
C PRO A 127 34.42 -11.68 -7.36
N ASN A 128 34.73 -11.10 -8.52
CA ASN A 128 35.70 -10.01 -8.58
C ASN A 128 34.98 -8.67 -8.41
N VAL A 129 35.00 -8.14 -7.19
CA VAL A 129 34.36 -6.85 -6.85
C VAL A 129 35.35 -5.76 -6.41
N ALA A 130 36.66 -6.03 -6.51
CA ALA A 130 37.71 -5.17 -5.95
C ALA A 130 37.65 -3.73 -6.50
N ASP A 131 37.42 -3.57 -7.79
CA ASP A 131 37.38 -2.25 -8.43
C ASP A 131 36.21 -1.38 -7.94
N PHE A 132 35.10 -2.00 -7.52
CA PHE A 132 33.89 -1.30 -7.09
C PHE A 132 34.03 -0.63 -5.71
N TYR A 133 35.02 -1.02 -4.90
CA TYR A 133 35.34 -0.32 -3.65
C TYR A 133 35.71 1.15 -3.86
N ARG A 134 36.24 1.50 -5.05
CA ARG A 134 36.60 2.87 -5.42
C ARG A 134 35.41 3.84 -5.39
N LEU A 135 34.18 3.33 -5.46
CA LEU A 135 32.96 4.13 -5.34
C LEU A 135 32.73 4.68 -3.92
N GLY A 136 33.43 4.17 -2.90
CA GLY A 136 33.36 4.72 -1.54
C GLY A 136 31.98 4.62 -0.89
N LEU A 137 31.21 3.57 -1.21
CA LEU A 137 29.85 3.31 -0.71
C LEU A 137 29.78 2.06 0.18
N GLY A 138 30.90 1.70 0.82
CA GLY A 138 31.05 0.50 1.64
C GLY A 138 31.31 -0.76 0.81
N GLU A 139 31.10 -1.92 1.44
CA GLU A 139 31.35 -3.23 0.85
C GLU A 139 30.37 -3.54 -0.30
N PRO A 140 30.86 -3.76 -1.54
CA PRO A 140 30.03 -4.13 -2.69
C PRO A 140 29.46 -5.54 -2.52
N LEU A 141 28.14 -5.69 -2.64
CA LEU A 141 27.48 -6.99 -2.62
C LEU A 141 27.36 -7.58 -4.03
N PRO A 142 27.99 -8.73 -4.32
CA PRO A 142 27.83 -9.40 -5.61
C PRO A 142 26.51 -10.17 -5.66
N ILE A 143 25.70 -9.95 -6.70
CA ILE A 143 24.45 -10.67 -6.95
C ILE A 143 24.32 -11.12 -8.41
N SER A 144 23.44 -12.09 -8.65
CA SER A 144 22.87 -12.32 -9.96
C SER A 144 21.35 -12.22 -9.91
N ALA A 145 20.81 -11.06 -10.32
CA ALA A 145 19.37 -10.88 -10.43
C ALA A 145 18.72 -11.82 -11.45
N ALA A 146 19.44 -12.25 -12.49
CA ALA A 146 18.90 -13.19 -13.47
C ALA A 146 18.79 -14.61 -12.89
N HIS A 147 19.82 -15.07 -12.18
CA HIS A 147 19.91 -16.45 -11.69
C HIS A 147 19.49 -16.63 -10.21
N GLY A 148 19.23 -15.54 -9.49
CA GLY A 148 18.81 -15.57 -8.09
C GLY A 148 19.95 -15.81 -7.09
N LEU A 149 21.21 -15.61 -7.49
CA LEU A 149 22.38 -15.81 -6.63
C LEU A 149 22.55 -14.65 -5.66
N ASN A 150 22.88 -14.96 -4.41
CA ASN A 150 23.12 -14.02 -3.29
C ASN A 150 21.98 -13.02 -3.00
N ILE A 151 20.76 -13.34 -3.43
CA ILE A 151 19.58 -12.50 -3.17
C ILE A 151 19.19 -12.53 -1.69
N GLY A 152 19.45 -13.64 -0.98
CA GLY A 152 19.21 -13.77 0.46
C GLY A 152 20.04 -12.76 1.27
N ASP A 153 21.36 -12.81 1.14
CA ASP A 153 22.28 -11.88 1.83
C ASP A 153 21.99 -10.41 1.48
N PHE A 154 21.65 -10.15 0.21
CA PHE A 154 21.22 -8.84 -0.25
C PHE A 154 19.95 -8.36 0.48
N LEU A 155 18.95 -9.23 0.64
CA LEU A 155 17.71 -8.92 1.36
C LEU A 155 17.94 -8.78 2.87
N ASP A 156 18.81 -9.59 3.46
CA ASP A 156 19.22 -9.47 4.86
C ASP A 156 19.86 -8.10 5.12
N LYS A 157 20.76 -7.66 4.23
CA LYS A 157 21.39 -6.33 4.33
C LYS A 157 20.40 -5.19 4.14
N ILE A 158 19.38 -5.34 3.29
CA ILE A 158 18.30 -4.34 3.18
C ILE A 158 17.54 -4.22 4.50
N VAL A 159 17.12 -5.36 5.03
CA VAL A 159 16.22 -5.42 6.19
C VAL A 159 16.90 -4.99 7.49
N SER A 160 18.23 -5.12 7.58
CA SER A 160 19.03 -4.66 8.73
C SER A 160 19.00 -3.14 8.93
N PHE A 161 18.72 -2.36 7.88
CA PHE A 161 18.56 -0.91 7.96
C PHE A 161 17.14 -0.47 8.35
N PHE A 162 16.19 -1.39 8.48
CA PHE A 162 14.83 -1.05 8.90
C PHE A 162 14.75 -0.90 10.43
N PRO A 163 13.99 0.08 10.94
CA PRO A 163 13.84 0.33 12.40
C PRO A 163 13.39 -0.94 13.11
N SER A 164 13.87 -1.18 14.35
CA SER A 164 13.70 -2.45 15.06
C SER A 164 12.23 -2.74 15.42
N VAL A 165 11.82 -4.02 15.41
CA VAL A 165 10.46 -4.45 15.83
C VAL A 165 10.26 -4.18 17.34
N ALA A 166 11.33 -4.06 18.12
CA ALA A 166 11.26 -3.85 19.57
C ALA A 166 10.68 -2.47 19.93
N ASP A 167 10.76 -1.48 19.04
CA ASP A 167 10.14 -0.17 19.20
C ASP A 167 8.61 -0.21 18.97
N GLU A 168 8.04 -1.34 18.53
CA GLU A 168 6.60 -1.51 18.22
C GLU A 168 5.73 -1.79 19.46
N LYS A 169 6.35 -2.00 20.64
CA LYS A 169 5.65 -2.37 21.89
C LYS A 169 5.70 -1.29 22.97
N GLN A 170 5.89 -0.02 22.62
CA GLN A 170 5.51 1.06 23.53
C GLN A 170 4.07 1.45 23.24
N GLU A 171 3.27 1.53 24.30
CA GLU A 171 1.83 1.78 24.31
C GLU A 171 1.47 3.06 23.53
N GLU A 172 1.31 2.97 22.21
CA GLU A 172 0.57 3.99 21.47
C GLU A 172 -0.89 3.88 21.94
N GLU A 173 -1.31 4.87 22.73
CA GLU A 173 -2.71 5.09 23.09
C GLU A 173 -3.61 4.79 21.88
N LYS A 174 -4.72 4.08 22.12
CA LYS A 174 -5.73 3.55 21.18
C LYS A 174 -6.27 4.55 20.12
N ALA A 175 -5.40 5.10 19.29
CA ALA A 175 -5.74 6.07 18.28
C ALA A 175 -6.00 5.34 16.96
N ILE A 176 -7.11 5.67 16.31
CA ILE A 176 -7.44 5.10 14.99
C ILE A 176 -6.65 5.86 13.93
N ARG A 177 -5.76 5.18 13.22
CA ARG A 177 -4.95 5.79 12.16
C ARG A 177 -5.73 5.80 10.85
N ILE A 178 -5.94 6.98 10.27
CA ILE A 178 -6.76 7.18 9.07
C ILE A 178 -5.94 7.84 7.96
N ALA A 179 -5.85 7.19 6.80
CA ALA A 179 -5.28 7.77 5.60
C ALA A 179 -6.37 8.34 4.69
N VAL A 180 -6.21 9.59 4.24
CA VAL A 180 -7.13 10.25 3.31
C VAL A 180 -6.53 10.20 1.92
N VAL A 181 -7.06 9.32 1.06
CA VAL A 181 -6.48 9.00 -0.24
C VAL A 181 -7.49 9.18 -1.38
N GLY A 182 -6.98 9.22 -2.61
CA GLY A 182 -7.77 9.48 -3.81
C GLY A 182 -6.93 10.21 -4.85
N ARG A 183 -7.47 10.38 -6.05
CA ARG A 183 -6.78 11.09 -7.14
C ARG A 183 -6.42 12.54 -6.81
N PRO A 184 -5.49 13.17 -7.55
CA PRO A 184 -5.33 14.62 -7.53
C PRO A 184 -6.68 15.34 -7.69
N ASN A 185 -6.85 16.51 -7.06
CA ASN A 185 -8.01 17.41 -7.21
C ASN A 185 -9.40 16.92 -6.76
N VAL A 186 -9.53 15.68 -6.25
CA VAL A 186 -10.80 15.17 -5.65
C VAL A 186 -11.24 15.90 -4.37
N GLY A 187 -10.42 16.83 -3.85
CA GLY A 187 -10.74 17.66 -2.70
C GLY A 187 -10.19 17.17 -1.35
N LYS A 188 -9.16 16.30 -1.34
CA LYS A 188 -8.53 15.79 -0.10
C LYS A 188 -8.13 16.91 0.88
N SER A 189 -7.49 17.97 0.37
CA SER A 189 -7.02 19.09 1.19
C SER A 189 -8.12 19.90 1.83
N SER A 190 -9.12 20.26 1.04
CA SER A 190 -10.28 20.94 1.55
C SER A 190 -11.02 20.06 2.56
N PHE A 191 -11.13 18.76 2.30
CA PHE A 191 -11.80 17.79 3.18
C PHE A 191 -11.10 17.68 4.55
N VAL A 192 -9.78 17.48 4.57
CA VAL A 192 -9.02 17.40 5.83
C VAL A 192 -9.10 18.71 6.60
N ASN A 193 -8.97 19.86 5.93
CA ASN A 193 -9.09 21.16 6.60
C ASN A 193 -10.47 21.39 7.20
N ALA A 194 -11.55 21.03 6.49
CA ALA A 194 -12.90 21.10 7.02
C ALA A 194 -13.11 20.17 8.22
N LEU A 195 -12.49 18.98 8.19
CA LEU A 195 -12.54 18.03 9.29
C LEU A 195 -11.78 18.51 10.53
N LEU A 196 -10.68 19.24 10.35
CA LEU A 196 -9.88 19.84 11.43
C LEU A 196 -10.50 21.14 11.99
N GLY A 197 -11.30 21.85 11.19
CA GLY A 197 -11.95 23.10 11.59
C GLY A 197 -13.28 22.95 12.34
N GLU A 198 -13.71 21.72 12.68
CA GLU A 198 -14.92 21.55 13.49
C GLU A 198 -14.68 21.96 14.95
N GLU A 199 -15.62 22.70 15.54
CA GLU A 199 -15.56 23.28 16.91
C GLU A 199 -15.22 22.32 18.06
N ARG A 200 -15.24 21.00 17.81
CA ARG A 200 -15.03 19.94 18.82
C ARG A 200 -13.77 19.11 18.59
N VAL A 201 -12.90 19.56 17.69
CA VAL A 201 -11.67 18.87 17.34
C VAL A 201 -10.51 19.57 18.03
N ILE A 202 -9.93 18.89 19.03
CA ILE A 202 -8.67 19.34 19.62
C ILE A 202 -7.55 18.79 18.73
N VAL A 203 -6.74 19.69 18.18
CA VAL A 203 -5.58 19.36 17.38
C VAL A 203 -4.34 19.53 18.25
N ASP A 204 -3.59 18.45 18.44
CA ASP A 204 -2.29 18.51 19.09
C ASP A 204 -1.18 18.31 18.05
N HIS A 205 -0.17 19.17 18.13
CA HIS A 205 1.01 19.16 17.28
C HIS A 205 2.23 18.79 18.13
N LYS A 206 2.23 17.63 18.79
CA LYS A 206 3.38 17.22 19.60
C LYS A 206 4.62 17.01 18.73
N PRO A 207 5.68 17.83 18.86
CA PRO A 207 6.98 17.54 18.28
C PRO A 207 7.65 16.50 19.19
N GLY A 208 7.80 15.26 18.75
CA GLY A 208 8.50 14.25 19.56
C GLY A 208 8.07 12.79 19.40
N THR A 209 6.99 12.47 18.68
CA THR A 209 6.74 11.07 18.29
C THR A 209 7.65 10.72 17.11
N THR A 210 8.46 9.68 17.27
CA THR A 210 9.67 9.43 16.49
C THR A 210 9.46 9.39 14.98
N ARG A 211 10.07 10.41 14.33
CA ARG A 211 10.59 10.51 12.95
C ARG A 211 9.75 11.03 11.78
N ASP A 212 8.44 11.21 11.88
CA ASP A 212 7.65 11.84 10.80
C ASP A 212 6.76 12.99 11.34
N ALA A 213 7.24 14.24 11.25
CA ALA A 213 6.57 15.46 11.72
C ALA A 213 5.33 15.89 10.87
N VAL A 214 4.50 14.93 10.44
CA VAL A 214 3.52 15.11 9.33
C VAL A 214 2.09 14.64 9.66
N ASP A 215 1.92 13.83 10.71
CA ASP A 215 0.63 13.31 11.14
C ASP A 215 -0.14 14.33 12.00
N THR A 216 -1.47 14.36 11.88
CA THR A 216 -2.32 15.22 12.72
C THR A 216 -3.11 14.37 13.72
N LEU A 217 -2.89 14.59 15.01
CA LEU A 217 -3.70 14.00 16.08
C LEU A 217 -4.96 14.84 16.29
N LEU A 218 -6.10 14.16 16.31
CA LEU A 218 -7.43 14.70 16.55
C LEU A 218 -8.08 13.95 17.69
N GLU A 219 -8.57 14.67 18.70
CA GLU A 219 -9.41 14.08 19.74
C GLU A 219 -10.86 14.52 19.57
N ARG A 220 -11.77 13.55 19.62
CA ARG A 220 -13.22 13.78 19.55
C ARG A 220 -13.96 12.76 20.40
N GLU A 221 -14.83 13.24 21.29
CA GLU A 221 -15.65 12.37 22.16
C GLU A 221 -14.80 11.38 22.98
N GLY A 222 -13.62 11.81 23.44
CA GLY A 222 -12.67 10.99 24.20
C GLY A 222 -11.95 9.90 23.38
N LYS A 223 -12.14 9.87 22.05
CA LYS A 223 -11.42 8.97 21.15
C LYS A 223 -10.39 9.74 20.32
N LYS A 224 -9.22 9.14 20.18
CA LYS A 224 -8.07 9.68 19.45
C LYS A 224 -8.05 9.16 18.02
N TYR A 225 -7.76 10.04 17.09
CA TYR A 225 -7.66 9.75 15.66
C TYR A 225 -6.38 10.37 15.13
N ILE A 226 -5.58 9.61 14.39
CA ILE A 226 -4.38 10.12 13.74
C ILE A 226 -4.64 10.15 12.25
N PHE A 227 -4.72 11.35 11.68
CA PHE A 227 -4.76 11.52 10.24
C PHE A 227 -3.33 11.47 9.71
N VAL A 228 -3.06 10.43 8.93
CA VAL A 228 -1.71 10.15 8.43
C VAL A 228 -1.39 11.03 7.23
N ASP A 229 -0.16 11.54 7.18
CA ASP A 229 0.40 12.30 6.06
C ASP A 229 -0.39 13.58 5.69
N THR A 230 -0.70 14.40 6.69
CA THR A 230 -1.50 15.63 6.50
C THR A 230 -0.72 16.83 5.97
N ALA A 231 0.63 16.86 6.07
CA ALA A 231 1.38 18.02 5.55
C ALA A 231 1.46 18.04 4.01
N GLY A 232 1.43 16.88 3.34
CA GLY A 232 1.30 16.82 1.87
C GLY A 232 -0.05 17.36 1.38
N ILE A 233 -1.07 17.23 2.22
CA ILE A 233 -2.41 17.74 2.00
C ILE A 233 -2.47 19.27 2.23
N ARG A 234 -1.79 19.81 3.24
CA ARG A 234 -1.76 21.27 3.54
C ARG A 234 -0.84 22.10 2.61
N LYS A 235 0.32 21.57 2.20
CA LYS A 235 1.28 22.30 1.34
C LYS A 235 0.79 22.56 -0.10
N LYS A 236 -0.20 21.81 -0.59
CA LYS A 236 -0.78 22.00 -1.94
C LYS A 236 -1.55 23.32 -2.14
N SER A 237 -1.71 24.14 -1.09
CA SER A 237 -2.40 25.44 -1.21
C SER A 237 -1.55 26.57 -1.81
N ARG A 238 -0.22 26.40 -1.98
CA ARG A 238 0.67 27.53 -2.36
C ARG A 238 1.74 27.26 -3.42
N VAL A 239 1.86 26.07 -4.01
CA VAL A 239 2.93 25.80 -4.99
C VAL A 239 2.37 25.15 -6.26
N LEU A 240 2.43 25.90 -7.37
CA LEU A 240 2.37 25.41 -8.74
C LEU A 240 3.75 24.82 -9.06
N GLU A 241 3.90 23.49 -9.10
CA GLU A 241 4.91 22.80 -9.92
C GLU A 241 4.82 21.26 -9.76
N ASN A 242 4.87 20.53 -10.88
CA ASN A 242 5.47 19.21 -11.13
C ASN A 242 5.61 18.13 -10.02
N VAL A 243 4.62 17.93 -9.13
CA VAL A 243 4.73 17.06 -7.93
C VAL A 243 3.62 15.99 -7.85
N GLU A 244 3.26 15.34 -8.97
CA GLU A 244 2.31 14.21 -8.93
C GLU A 244 2.95 12.90 -8.41
N TYR A 245 4.22 12.63 -8.74
CA TYR A 245 4.99 11.46 -8.27
C TYR A 245 5.00 11.33 -6.74
N TYR A 246 5.34 12.42 -6.05
CA TYR A 246 5.35 12.45 -4.59
C TYR A 246 3.96 12.24 -3.98
N SER A 247 2.88 12.58 -4.70
CA SER A 247 1.53 12.40 -4.19
C SER A 247 1.15 10.92 -4.09
N VAL A 248 1.76 10.06 -4.89
CA VAL A 248 1.43 8.62 -4.97
C VAL A 248 2.16 7.86 -3.89
N ILE A 249 3.49 7.98 -3.80
CA ILE A 249 4.29 7.29 -2.78
C ILE A 249 3.79 7.65 -1.38
N ARG A 250 3.50 8.93 -1.16
CA ARG A 250 2.86 9.41 0.06
C ARG A 250 1.52 8.76 0.34
N SER A 251 0.66 8.64 -0.67
CA SER A 251 -0.61 7.90 -0.52
C SER A 251 -0.39 6.44 -0.17
N LEU A 252 0.60 5.77 -0.79
CA LEU A 252 0.96 4.38 -0.49
C LEU A 252 1.44 4.23 0.96
N LYS A 253 2.40 5.06 1.39
CA LYS A 253 2.91 5.10 2.78
C LYS A 253 1.80 5.38 3.79
N ALA A 254 0.91 6.33 3.47
CA ALA A 254 -0.21 6.69 4.32
C ALA A 254 -1.16 5.51 4.50
N ILE A 255 -1.55 4.82 3.41
CA ILE A 255 -2.41 3.63 3.46
C ILE A 255 -1.78 2.55 4.33
N ASP A 256 -0.49 2.28 4.13
CA ASP A 256 0.20 1.20 4.82
C ASP A 256 0.38 1.43 6.32
N SER A 257 0.50 2.69 6.73
CA SER A 257 0.58 3.09 8.14
C SER A 257 -0.79 3.40 8.77
N ALA A 258 -1.88 3.34 8.01
CA ALA A 258 -3.24 3.53 8.53
C ALA A 258 -3.89 2.20 8.93
N ASP A 259 -4.91 2.28 9.78
CA ASP A 259 -5.87 1.21 10.00
C ASP A 259 -7.02 1.29 8.98
N ILE A 260 -7.48 2.52 8.69
CA ILE A 260 -8.57 2.82 7.76
C ILE A 260 -8.07 3.73 6.64
N ALA A 261 -8.33 3.36 5.39
CA ALA A 261 -8.20 4.24 4.24
C ALA A 261 -9.56 4.85 3.87
N LEU A 262 -9.66 6.17 3.94
CA LEU A 262 -10.77 6.95 3.40
C LEU A 262 -10.47 7.29 1.93
N LEU A 263 -11.09 6.57 1.00
CA LEU A 263 -10.98 6.81 -0.43
C LEU A 263 -11.97 7.90 -0.87
N LEU A 264 -11.47 9.09 -1.18
CA LEU A 264 -12.25 10.18 -1.74
C LEU A 264 -12.35 10.05 -3.26
N LEU A 265 -13.58 10.15 -3.73
CA LEU A 265 -13.95 10.16 -5.13
C LEU A 265 -14.68 11.46 -5.44
N GLU A 266 -14.51 12.02 -6.63
CA GLU A 266 -15.28 13.18 -7.06
C GLU A 266 -16.64 12.76 -7.61
N ALA A 267 -17.72 13.19 -6.96
CA ALA A 267 -19.06 12.69 -7.28
C ALA A 267 -19.54 13.00 -8.71
N ARG A 268 -19.04 14.07 -9.33
CA ARG A 268 -19.39 14.45 -10.71
C ARG A 268 -18.65 13.61 -11.76
N GLU A 269 -17.41 13.24 -11.49
CA GLU A 269 -16.60 12.42 -12.41
C GLU A 269 -16.89 10.92 -12.27
N GLY A 270 -17.37 10.49 -11.10
CA GLY A 270 -17.59 9.07 -10.80
C GLY A 270 -16.28 8.33 -10.51
N VAL A 271 -16.28 7.01 -10.75
CA VAL A 271 -15.11 6.16 -10.48
C VAL A 271 -14.22 6.07 -11.73
N THR A 272 -12.96 6.47 -11.60
CA THR A 272 -11.95 6.34 -12.67
C THR A 272 -11.07 5.11 -12.49
N GLU A 273 -10.26 4.78 -13.50
CA GLU A 273 -9.28 3.69 -13.41
C GLU A 273 -8.22 3.92 -12.32
N GLN A 274 -7.80 5.17 -12.08
CA GLN A 274 -6.86 5.46 -11.01
C GLN A 274 -7.49 5.23 -9.63
N ASP A 275 -8.79 5.55 -9.47
CA ASP A 275 -9.52 5.27 -8.23
C ASP A 275 -9.61 3.76 -7.97
N LYS A 276 -9.84 2.95 -9.02
CA LYS A 276 -9.82 1.48 -8.93
C LYS A 276 -8.44 0.96 -8.51
N LYS A 277 -7.35 1.52 -9.06
CA LYS A 277 -5.97 1.14 -8.67
C LYS A 277 -5.69 1.44 -7.20
N ILE A 278 -6.09 2.63 -6.72
CA ILE A 278 -5.94 3.01 -5.31
C ILE A 278 -6.76 2.07 -4.42
N ALA A 279 -8.02 1.80 -4.77
CA ALA A 279 -8.88 0.86 -4.04
C ALA A 279 -8.30 -0.57 -4.01
N GLY A 280 -7.76 -1.05 -5.14
CA GLY A 280 -7.10 -2.33 -5.25
C GLY A 280 -5.90 -2.44 -4.30
N TYR A 281 -5.07 -1.40 -4.25
CA TYR A 281 -3.93 -1.37 -3.35
C TYR A 281 -4.33 -1.34 -1.87
N ILE A 282 -5.37 -0.59 -1.49
CA ILE A 282 -5.91 -0.61 -0.12
C ILE A 282 -6.35 -2.03 0.26
N LEU A 283 -7.05 -2.72 -0.63
CA LEU A 283 -7.48 -4.11 -0.45
C LEU A 283 -6.30 -5.07 -0.29
N GLU A 284 -5.30 -4.97 -1.17
CA GLU A 284 -4.08 -5.79 -1.12
C GLU A 284 -3.29 -5.57 0.17
N SER A 285 -3.24 -4.31 0.63
CA SER A 285 -2.62 -3.92 1.91
C SER A 285 -3.43 -4.38 3.12
N GLY A 286 -4.63 -4.93 2.90
CA GLY A 286 -5.49 -5.48 3.93
C GLY A 286 -6.00 -4.42 4.90
N LYS A 287 -6.17 -3.17 4.45
CA LYS A 287 -6.65 -2.07 5.28
C LYS A 287 -8.17 -2.00 5.26
N ALA A 288 -8.75 -1.54 6.35
CA ALA A 288 -10.17 -1.19 6.33
C ALA A 288 -10.38 -0.01 5.37
N MET A 289 -11.57 0.09 4.79
CA MET A 289 -11.85 1.06 3.73
C MET A 289 -13.20 1.72 3.96
N VAL A 290 -13.24 3.04 3.75
CA VAL A 290 -14.47 3.83 3.61
C VAL A 290 -14.38 4.59 2.29
N ILE A 291 -15.44 4.57 1.48
CA ILE A 291 -15.50 5.29 0.21
C ILE A 291 -16.34 6.55 0.42
N ALA A 292 -15.80 7.71 0.10
CA ALA A 292 -16.49 8.99 0.20
C ALA A 292 -16.65 9.64 -1.18
N LEU A 293 -17.90 9.73 -1.66
CA LEU A 293 -18.25 10.58 -2.80
C LEU A 293 -18.27 12.04 -2.32
N ASN A 294 -17.20 12.76 -2.62
CA ASN A 294 -16.97 14.15 -2.24
C ASN A 294 -17.55 15.14 -3.25
N LYS A 295 -17.68 16.41 -2.83
CA LYS A 295 -18.33 17.49 -3.59
C LYS A 295 -19.78 17.14 -3.95
N TRP A 296 -20.45 16.40 -3.07
CA TRP A 296 -21.82 15.92 -3.30
C TRP A 296 -22.81 17.07 -3.53
N ASP A 297 -22.51 18.26 -3.01
CA ASP A 297 -23.26 19.51 -3.21
C ASP A 297 -23.29 19.99 -4.68
N LEU A 298 -22.32 19.59 -5.50
CA LEU A 298 -22.29 19.96 -6.93
C LEU A 298 -23.32 19.18 -7.76
N LEU A 299 -23.90 18.10 -7.21
CA LEU A 299 -24.89 17.27 -7.90
C LEU A 299 -26.34 17.75 -7.70
N LYS A 300 -26.58 19.02 -7.38
CA LYS A 300 -27.92 19.60 -7.18
C LYS A 300 -28.91 19.24 -8.28
N GLN A 301 -28.48 19.30 -9.55
CA GLN A 301 -29.32 18.98 -10.69
C GLN A 301 -29.61 17.47 -10.81
N ALA A 302 -28.58 16.63 -10.72
CA ALA A 302 -28.75 15.17 -10.73
C ALA A 302 -29.63 14.67 -9.56
N ARG A 303 -29.59 15.34 -8.39
CA ARG A 303 -30.51 15.07 -7.27
C ARG A 303 -31.97 15.40 -7.62
N ARG A 304 -32.21 16.53 -8.30
CA ARG A 304 -33.56 16.93 -8.75
C ARG A 304 -34.11 15.98 -9.82
N GLU A 305 -33.24 15.46 -10.66
CA GLU A 305 -33.57 14.54 -11.77
C GLU A 305 -33.60 13.06 -11.35
N GLY A 306 -33.41 12.73 -10.07
CA GLY A 306 -33.45 11.34 -9.58
C GLY A 306 -32.24 10.46 -9.97
N ARG A 307 -31.20 11.03 -10.60
CA ARG A 307 -30.00 10.30 -11.07
C ARG A 307 -29.02 9.88 -9.96
N VAL A 308 -29.37 10.09 -8.70
CA VAL A 308 -28.54 9.71 -7.54
C VAL A 308 -28.31 8.21 -7.47
N LEU A 309 -29.37 7.43 -7.70
CA LEU A 309 -29.29 5.97 -7.64
C LEU A 309 -28.33 5.43 -8.72
N GLU A 310 -28.39 6.02 -9.92
CA GLU A 310 -27.51 5.67 -11.03
C GLU A 310 -26.04 5.92 -10.69
N ILE A 311 -25.71 7.08 -10.12
CA ILE A 311 -24.33 7.41 -9.70
C ILE A 311 -23.83 6.43 -8.65
N VAL A 312 -24.66 6.09 -7.66
CA VAL A 312 -24.31 5.12 -6.60
C VAL A 312 -24.10 3.73 -7.18
N ASN A 313 -25.02 3.27 -8.04
CA ASN A 313 -24.92 1.95 -8.67
C ASN A 313 -23.69 1.87 -9.57
N ASN A 314 -23.43 2.90 -10.38
CA ASN A 314 -22.23 2.99 -11.21
C ASN A 314 -20.96 2.92 -10.35
N ALA A 315 -20.90 3.66 -9.25
CA ALA A 315 -19.75 3.61 -8.34
C ALA A 315 -19.58 2.23 -7.69
N ARG A 316 -20.67 1.61 -7.24
CA ARG A 316 -20.68 0.25 -6.68
C ARG A 316 -20.28 -0.78 -7.73
N ASP A 317 -20.71 -0.63 -8.97
CA ASP A 317 -20.42 -1.53 -10.05
C ASP A 317 -18.93 -1.49 -10.44
N ASN A 318 -18.36 -0.29 -10.49
CA ASN A 318 -16.94 -0.10 -10.76
C ASN A 318 -16.03 -0.53 -9.60
N LEU A 319 -16.56 -0.62 -8.37
CA LEU A 319 -15.84 -0.99 -7.15
C LEU A 319 -16.36 -2.29 -6.51
N LYS A 320 -16.94 -3.21 -7.31
CA LYS A 320 -17.49 -4.50 -6.83
C LYS A 320 -16.51 -5.32 -5.99
N PHE A 321 -15.22 -5.25 -6.31
CA PHE A 321 -14.16 -5.99 -5.61
C PHE A 321 -13.89 -5.47 -4.18
N VAL A 322 -14.43 -4.30 -3.82
CA VAL A 322 -14.40 -3.73 -2.46
C VAL A 322 -15.80 -3.44 -1.94
N SER A 323 -16.78 -4.29 -2.29
CA SER A 323 -18.19 -4.16 -1.90
C SER A 323 -18.42 -4.06 -0.39
N PHE A 324 -17.51 -4.62 0.42
CA PHE A 324 -17.52 -4.52 1.88
C PHE A 324 -17.38 -3.08 2.39
N ALA A 325 -16.77 -2.17 1.61
CA ALA A 325 -16.56 -0.80 2.02
C ALA A 325 -17.87 -0.01 2.03
N PRO A 326 -18.21 0.69 3.13
CA PRO A 326 -19.33 1.63 3.15
C PRO A 326 -19.05 2.79 2.19
N LEU A 327 -20.09 3.17 1.44
CA LEU A 327 -20.07 4.32 0.55
C LEU A 327 -20.89 5.44 1.21
N VAL A 328 -20.24 6.57 1.45
CA VAL A 328 -20.83 7.76 2.07
C VAL A 328 -20.72 8.96 1.14
N PHE A 329 -21.55 9.95 1.39
CA PHE A 329 -21.50 11.23 0.68
C PHE A 329 -20.92 12.29 1.58
N THR A 330 -20.02 13.10 1.04
CA THR A 330 -19.37 14.20 1.77
C THR A 330 -19.43 15.49 0.96
N SER A 331 -19.53 16.60 1.70
CA SER A 331 -19.44 17.95 1.17
C SER A 331 -18.91 18.85 2.27
N LEU A 332 -18.07 19.81 1.89
CA LEU A 332 -17.50 20.80 2.81
C LEU A 332 -18.59 21.69 3.42
N TYR A 333 -19.72 21.85 2.73
CA TYR A 333 -20.83 22.71 3.14
C TYR A 333 -21.89 21.97 3.99
N GLU A 334 -21.70 20.69 4.28
CA GLU A 334 -22.65 19.88 5.08
C GLU A 334 -21.96 19.25 6.32
N PRO A 335 -21.64 20.02 7.39
CA PRO A 335 -20.90 19.55 8.57
C PRO A 335 -21.55 18.33 9.28
N ARG A 336 -22.89 18.22 9.23
CA ARG A 336 -23.63 17.07 9.80
C ARG A 336 -23.16 15.72 9.24
N ARG A 337 -22.68 15.67 7.99
CA ARG A 337 -22.17 14.42 7.38
C ARG A 337 -20.78 14.06 7.89
N LEU A 338 -19.95 15.05 8.22
CA LEU A 338 -18.64 14.84 8.81
C LEU A 338 -18.76 14.21 10.20
N LYS A 339 -19.76 14.61 11.00
CA LYS A 339 -20.03 13.97 12.31
C LYS A 339 -20.33 12.48 12.19
N LYS A 340 -21.19 12.10 11.23
CA LYS A 340 -21.54 10.69 10.97
C LYS A 340 -20.34 9.86 10.50
N LEU A 341 -19.36 10.50 9.86
CA LEU A 341 -18.16 9.82 9.39
C LEU A 341 -17.27 9.33 10.54
N PHE A 342 -17.15 10.08 11.63
CA PHE A 342 -16.37 9.64 12.80
C PHE A 342 -16.99 8.41 13.47
N ALA A 343 -18.32 8.37 13.60
CA ALA A 343 -19.02 7.18 14.08
C ALA A 343 -18.77 5.98 13.17
N LEU A 344 -18.81 6.19 11.84
CA LEU A 344 -18.50 5.13 10.87
C LEU A 344 -17.05 4.63 11.01
N PHE A 345 -16.07 5.51 11.22
CA PHE A 345 -14.69 5.09 11.47
C PHE A 345 -14.57 4.18 12.69
N GLN A 346 -15.31 4.46 13.76
CA GLN A 346 -15.31 3.60 14.95
C GLN A 346 -15.88 2.22 14.62
N THR A 347 -17.06 2.14 14.00
CA THR A 347 -17.68 0.87 13.62
C THR A 347 -16.78 0.06 12.69
N VAL A 348 -16.20 0.70 11.67
CA VAL A 348 -15.29 0.05 10.74
C VAL A 348 -14.02 -0.44 11.45
N TYR A 349 -13.46 0.34 12.38
CA TYR A 349 -12.29 -0.07 13.16
C TYR A 349 -12.59 -1.26 14.09
N GLU A 350 -13.74 -1.24 14.76
CA GLU A 350 -14.21 -2.35 15.60
C GLU A 350 -14.35 -3.63 14.78
N ASN A 351 -14.92 -3.54 13.57
CA ASN A 351 -15.02 -4.65 12.62
C ASN A 351 -13.64 -5.13 12.14
N TYR A 352 -12.71 -4.20 11.89
CA TYR A 352 -11.33 -4.49 11.51
C TYR A 352 -10.53 -5.24 12.59
N CYS A 353 -10.82 -4.94 13.86
CA CYS A 353 -10.21 -5.58 15.03
C CYS A 353 -10.95 -6.82 15.52
N ARG A 354 -12.13 -7.12 14.96
CA ARG A 354 -13.06 -8.11 15.50
C ARG A 354 -12.42 -9.50 15.53
N ARG A 355 -12.50 -10.14 16.70
CA ARG A 355 -12.08 -11.53 16.92
C ARG A 355 -13.30 -12.41 17.22
N ILE A 356 -13.48 -13.46 16.42
CA ILE A 356 -14.57 -14.43 16.56
C ILE A 356 -14.05 -15.68 17.26
N PRO A 357 -14.73 -16.17 18.31
CA PRO A 357 -14.36 -17.42 18.96
C PRO A 357 -14.40 -18.62 18.00
N THR A 358 -13.35 -19.45 18.02
CA THR A 358 -13.24 -20.67 17.20
C THR A 358 -14.47 -21.59 17.30
N PRO A 359 -15.11 -21.81 18.46
CA PRO A 359 -16.32 -22.63 18.52
C PRO A 359 -17.49 -22.08 17.70
N LEU A 360 -17.71 -20.75 17.75
CA LEU A 360 -18.78 -20.10 17.01
C LEU A 360 -18.52 -20.15 15.50
N LEU A 361 -17.26 -19.92 15.10
CA LEU A 361 -16.82 -20.12 13.73
C LEU A 361 -17.14 -21.53 13.25
N ASN A 362 -16.79 -22.57 14.00
CA ASN A 362 -16.98 -23.95 13.53
C ASN A 362 -18.45 -24.39 13.49
N ARG A 363 -19.33 -23.81 14.32
CA ARG A 363 -20.79 -23.95 14.16
C ARG A 363 -21.27 -23.37 12.83
N LEU A 364 -20.86 -22.14 12.51
CA LEU A 364 -21.19 -21.51 11.23
C LEU A 364 -20.72 -22.33 10.03
N LEU A 365 -19.52 -22.94 10.12
CA LEU A 365 -19.01 -23.81 9.06
C LEU A 365 -19.87 -25.06 8.89
N ALA A 366 -20.27 -25.72 9.98
CA ALA A 366 -21.13 -26.88 9.93
C ALA A 366 -22.49 -26.56 9.30
N ASP A 367 -23.10 -25.44 9.70
CA ASP A 367 -24.37 -24.97 9.13
C ASP A 367 -24.24 -24.67 7.63
N ALA A 368 -23.16 -23.99 7.23
CA ALA A 368 -22.88 -23.68 5.82
C ALA A 368 -22.67 -24.95 4.97
N GLN A 369 -21.95 -25.94 5.49
CA GLN A 369 -21.76 -27.23 4.81
C GLN A 369 -23.03 -28.07 4.74
N GLY A 370 -23.93 -27.94 5.71
CA GLY A 370 -25.24 -28.59 5.70
C GLY A 370 -26.15 -28.03 4.60
N VAL A 371 -26.14 -26.71 4.39
CA VAL A 371 -26.92 -26.05 3.34
C VAL A 371 -26.32 -26.26 1.95
N ASN A 372 -25.00 -26.08 1.82
CA ASN A 372 -24.29 -26.22 0.55
C ASN A 372 -23.06 -27.12 0.73
N PRO A 373 -23.21 -28.44 0.53
CA PRO A 373 -22.12 -29.39 0.63
C PRO A 373 -20.99 -29.11 -0.36
N LEU A 374 -19.76 -29.47 0.02
CA LEU A 374 -18.61 -29.38 -0.88
C LEU A 374 -18.79 -30.30 -2.10
N PRO A 375 -18.65 -29.79 -3.34
CA PRO A 375 -18.72 -30.62 -4.53
C PRO A 375 -17.52 -31.58 -4.59
N ALA A 376 -17.75 -32.78 -5.14
CA ALA A 376 -16.67 -33.70 -5.45
C ALA A 376 -15.92 -33.21 -6.69
N LEU A 377 -14.59 -33.13 -6.63
CA LEU A 377 -13.75 -32.65 -7.72
C LEU A 377 -12.89 -33.81 -8.22
N LYS A 378 -13.04 -34.20 -9.49
CA LYS A 378 -12.32 -35.34 -10.11
C LYS A 378 -12.43 -36.65 -9.31
N GLY A 379 -13.62 -36.95 -8.79
CA GLY A 379 -13.88 -38.15 -7.97
C GLY A 379 -13.29 -38.12 -6.56
N LYS A 380 -12.54 -37.07 -6.18
CA LYS A 380 -12.01 -36.88 -4.82
C LYS A 380 -12.94 -35.96 -4.02
N LYS A 381 -13.30 -36.39 -2.82
CA LYS A 381 -14.17 -35.63 -1.91
C LYS A 381 -13.34 -34.61 -1.13
N ALA A 382 -13.61 -33.32 -1.33
CA ALA A 382 -13.05 -32.27 -0.50
C ALA A 382 -13.69 -32.30 0.90
N LYS A 383 -12.88 -32.15 1.94
CA LYS A 383 -13.36 -32.06 3.32
C LYS A 383 -12.66 -30.91 4.01
N ILE A 384 -13.43 -29.94 4.51
CA ILE A 384 -12.97 -28.92 5.45
C ILE A 384 -13.29 -29.47 6.85
N TYR A 385 -12.29 -29.54 7.72
CA TYR A 385 -12.43 -30.07 9.07
C TYR A 385 -12.88 -29.00 10.06
N TYR A 386 -12.19 -27.87 10.03
CA TYR A 386 -12.44 -26.73 10.90
C TYR A 386 -11.76 -25.49 10.31
N TRP A 387 -12.09 -24.33 10.86
CA TRP A 387 -11.36 -23.09 10.62
C TRP A 387 -11.14 -22.33 11.92
N THR A 388 -10.16 -21.43 11.90
CA THR A 388 -9.85 -20.54 13.02
C THR A 388 -9.48 -19.15 12.52
N GLN A 389 -9.61 -18.15 13.38
CA GLN A 389 -9.13 -16.80 13.10
C GLN A 389 -7.68 -16.65 13.58
N SER A 390 -6.77 -16.59 12.62
CA SER A 390 -5.33 -16.46 12.84
C SER A 390 -4.89 -15.03 13.20
N ALA A 391 -5.49 -14.02 12.58
CA ALA A 391 -5.13 -12.63 12.78
C ALA A 391 -6.35 -11.69 12.77
N THR A 392 -6.12 -10.48 13.26
CA THR A 392 -6.99 -9.30 13.19
C THR A 392 -6.23 -8.19 12.48
N LYS A 393 -6.94 -7.17 11.97
CA LYS A 393 -6.36 -6.06 11.21
C LYS A 393 -5.56 -6.49 9.95
N PRO A 394 -6.20 -7.11 8.93
CA PRO A 394 -7.62 -7.47 8.85
C PRO A 394 -7.93 -8.84 9.49
N PRO A 395 -9.21 -9.18 9.72
CA PRO A 395 -9.62 -10.54 10.10
C PRO A 395 -9.12 -11.56 9.07
N ALA A 396 -8.28 -12.50 9.52
CA ALA A 396 -7.71 -13.56 8.70
C ALA A 396 -8.08 -14.94 9.22
N PHE A 397 -8.81 -15.70 8.41
CA PHE A 397 -9.30 -17.04 8.74
C PHE A 397 -8.53 -18.10 7.97
N VAL A 398 -8.13 -19.16 8.68
CA VAL A 398 -7.42 -20.30 8.12
C VAL A 398 -8.34 -21.51 8.18
N LEU A 399 -8.67 -22.06 7.01
CA LEU A 399 -9.43 -23.28 6.84
C LEU A 399 -8.48 -24.47 6.74
N PHE A 400 -8.73 -25.50 7.55
CA PHE A 400 -7.98 -26.75 7.49
C PHE A 400 -8.78 -27.79 6.72
N ALA A 401 -8.24 -28.21 5.58
CA ALA A 401 -8.87 -29.18 4.69
C ALA A 401 -7.98 -30.39 4.44
N ASN A 402 -8.55 -31.46 3.92
CA ASN A 402 -7.78 -32.63 3.48
C ASN A 402 -6.84 -32.29 2.31
N ASN A 403 -7.30 -31.47 1.37
CA ASN A 403 -6.47 -30.98 0.27
C ASN A 403 -6.97 -29.61 -0.18
N SER A 404 -6.12 -28.59 -0.07
CA SER A 404 -6.42 -27.21 -0.46
C SER A 404 -6.74 -27.07 -1.95
N SER A 405 -6.13 -27.88 -2.82
CA SER A 405 -6.34 -27.81 -4.27
C SER A 405 -7.71 -28.31 -4.72
N LEU A 406 -8.44 -29.03 -3.85
CA LEU A 406 -9.80 -29.49 -4.13
C LEU A 406 -10.87 -28.44 -3.78
N ILE A 407 -10.51 -27.34 -3.11
CA ILE A 407 -11.46 -26.31 -2.72
C ILE A 407 -11.44 -25.18 -3.76
N HIS A 408 -12.48 -25.13 -4.57
CA HIS A 408 -12.62 -24.11 -5.60
C HIS A 408 -12.90 -22.72 -5.00
N PHE A 409 -12.44 -21.65 -5.65
CA PHE A 409 -12.57 -20.27 -5.17
C PHE A 409 -14.04 -19.85 -4.96
N SER A 410 -14.97 -20.42 -5.73
CA SER A 410 -16.41 -20.12 -5.58
C SER A 410 -16.94 -20.55 -4.21
N TYR A 411 -16.44 -21.67 -3.67
CA TYR A 411 -16.81 -22.14 -2.34
C TYR A 411 -16.20 -21.25 -1.25
N LEU A 412 -14.97 -20.76 -1.46
CA LEU A 412 -14.36 -19.79 -0.55
C LEU A 412 -15.16 -18.48 -0.49
N ARG A 413 -15.63 -17.97 -1.64
CA ARG A 413 -16.53 -16.80 -1.69
C ARG A 413 -17.85 -17.07 -0.98
N TYR A 414 -18.42 -18.26 -1.16
CA TYR A 414 -19.63 -18.67 -0.43
C TYR A 414 -19.40 -18.61 1.09
N LEU A 415 -18.30 -19.18 1.60
CA LEU A 415 -17.97 -19.13 3.02
C LEU A 415 -17.69 -17.70 3.51
N GLU A 416 -17.04 -16.85 2.70
CA GLU A 416 -16.88 -15.43 3.01
C GLU A 416 -18.23 -14.73 3.17
N ASN A 417 -19.18 -14.96 2.26
CA ASN A 417 -20.51 -14.37 2.33
C ASN A 417 -21.24 -14.83 3.59
N ARG A 418 -21.16 -16.13 3.94
CA ARG A 418 -21.72 -16.65 5.19
C ARG A 418 -21.09 -16.00 6.43
N LEU A 419 -19.79 -15.71 6.42
CA LEU A 419 -19.14 -14.94 7.49
C LEU A 419 -19.71 -13.53 7.60
N ARG A 420 -19.88 -12.84 6.48
CA ARG A 420 -20.41 -11.46 6.43
C ARG A 420 -21.89 -11.37 6.79
N GLU A 421 -22.67 -12.42 6.54
CA GLU A 421 -24.07 -12.53 6.96
C GLU A 421 -24.18 -12.77 8.47
N ALA A 422 -23.31 -13.63 9.02
CA ALA A 422 -23.34 -13.98 10.45
C ALA A 422 -22.71 -12.90 11.34
N PHE A 423 -21.72 -12.17 10.82
CA PHE A 423 -20.97 -11.16 11.55
C PHE A 423 -20.83 -9.89 10.74
N ASP A 424 -21.09 -8.76 11.39
CA ASP A 424 -20.78 -7.46 10.77
C ASP A 424 -19.26 -7.31 10.53
N PHE A 425 -18.90 -7.34 9.26
CA PHE A 425 -17.58 -7.06 8.73
C PHE A 425 -17.62 -5.91 7.71
N GLN A 426 -18.60 -5.00 7.86
CA GLN A 426 -18.67 -3.80 7.04
C GLN A 426 -17.40 -2.97 7.22
N GLY A 427 -16.85 -2.50 6.10
CA GLY A 427 -15.62 -1.71 6.03
C GLY A 427 -14.32 -2.50 6.14
N THR A 428 -14.36 -3.81 6.41
CA THR A 428 -13.13 -4.62 6.50
C THR A 428 -13.04 -5.68 5.39
N PRO A 429 -11.87 -5.81 4.75
CA PRO A 429 -11.57 -7.00 3.97
C PRO A 429 -11.46 -8.22 4.90
N ILE A 430 -11.72 -9.42 4.36
CA ILE A 430 -11.51 -10.68 5.04
C ILE A 430 -10.45 -11.46 4.28
N LYS A 431 -9.43 -11.99 4.98
CA LYS A 431 -8.43 -12.88 4.37
C LYS A 431 -8.81 -14.33 4.65
N LEU A 432 -9.08 -15.11 3.60
CA LEU A 432 -9.32 -16.55 3.70
C LEU A 432 -8.11 -17.32 3.18
N LEU A 433 -7.54 -18.17 4.01
CA LEU A 433 -6.40 -19.03 3.69
C LEU A 433 -6.82 -20.49 3.84
N VAL A 434 -6.39 -21.35 2.92
CA VAL A 434 -6.66 -22.79 3.01
C VAL A 434 -5.34 -23.52 3.23
N ARG A 435 -5.27 -24.34 4.27
CA ARG A 435 -4.14 -25.24 4.55
C ARG A 435 -4.57 -26.69 4.44
N SER A 436 -3.76 -27.48 3.76
CA SER A 436 -3.89 -28.93 3.78
C SER A 436 -3.38 -29.45 5.13
N ARG A 437 -4.15 -30.32 5.76
CA ARG A 437 -3.71 -31.08 6.92
C ARG A 437 -2.90 -32.27 6.37
N TYR A 438 -1.65 -32.38 6.81
CA TYR A 438 -0.80 -33.55 6.54
C TYR A 438 -1.36 -34.79 7.23
#